data_AF-A0A7V4EBE0-F1
#
_entry.id   AF-A0A7V4EBE0-F1
#
_cell.length_a   1.000
_cell.length_b   1.000
_cell.length_c   1.000
_cell.angle_alpha   90.00
_cell.angle_beta   90.00
_cell.angle_gamma   90.00
#
_symmetry.space_group_name_H-M   'P 1'
#
loop_
_entity.id
_entity.type
_entity.pdbx_description
1 polymer ?
#
loop_
_entity_poly.entity_id
_entity_poly.type
_entity_poly.pdbx_seq_one_letter_code
_entity_poly.pdbx_strand_id
1 'polypeptide(L)'
;MIIGDKKERAIFLLGKLREECIKILKPPFKEKFSFLFITHFPLYIWDEEEKRWEPAHHPFTMPLNPEDIEKTPSEIIGRHYDLVLNGVEIGSGSIRNHDADLQKKILKKLGYSDEEIENKFGFLLEALRYGAPPHGGIALGFDRIAAILLGLETIRDVIPFPKTTKGYALFEGAPSFVNEEQLRDLKIFIKHEED
;
A
#
# COMPACT_ATOMS: atom_id res chain seq x y z
N MET A 1 -3.45 3.66 33.09
CA MET A 1 -2.34 4.14 32.26
C MET A 1 -2.90 5.15 31.27
N ILE A 2 -2.27 6.32 31.16
CA ILE A 2 -2.75 7.46 30.36
C ILE A 2 -1.61 7.87 29.43
N ILE A 3 -1.89 8.09 28.15
CA ILE A 3 -0.94 8.66 27.18
C ILE A 3 -1.45 10.05 26.81
N GLY A 4 -0.62 11.08 26.99
CA GLY A 4 -0.90 12.46 26.58
C GLY A 4 0.00 12.86 25.42
N ASP A 5 -0.58 12.96 24.22
CA ASP A 5 0.11 13.34 22.97
C ASP A 5 -0.92 13.88 21.95
N LYS A 6 -0.47 14.28 20.75
CA LYS A 6 -1.37 14.51 19.60
C LYS A 6 -2.24 13.28 19.36
N LYS A 7 -3.48 13.49 18.92
CA LYS A 7 -4.51 12.46 18.79
C LYS A 7 -4.03 11.23 18.02
N GLU A 8 -3.40 11.43 16.87
CA GLU A 8 -2.94 10.37 15.96
C GLU A 8 -1.86 9.52 16.65
N ARG A 9 -0.89 10.17 17.29
CA ARG A 9 0.19 9.52 18.02
C ARG A 9 -0.31 8.80 19.27
N ALA A 10 -1.24 9.41 20.00
CA ALA A 10 -1.87 8.80 21.17
C ALA A 10 -2.65 7.53 20.79
N ILE A 11 -3.46 7.58 19.73
CA ILE A 11 -4.22 6.41 19.22
C ILE A 11 -3.26 5.29 18.79
N PHE A 12 -2.20 5.62 18.05
CA PHE A 12 -1.19 4.65 17.63
C PHE A 12 -0.52 3.95 18.82
N LEU A 13 -0.04 4.72 19.79
CA LEU A 13 0.63 4.17 20.98
C LEU A 13 -0.32 3.35 21.85
N LEU A 14 -1.56 3.79 22.04
CA LEU A 14 -2.58 3.03 22.77
C LEU A 14 -2.93 1.71 22.05
N GLY A 15 -2.95 1.70 20.72
CA GLY A 15 -3.09 0.49 19.91
C GLY A 15 -1.97 -0.52 20.17
N LYS A 16 -0.71 -0.06 20.13
CA LYS A 16 0.46 -0.92 20.45
C LYS A 16 0.45 -1.43 21.87
N LEU A 17 0.10 -0.57 22.81
CA LEU A 17 -0.04 -0.95 24.21
C LEU A 17 -1.09 -2.02 24.42
N ARG A 18 -2.24 -1.91 23.72
CA ARG A 18 -3.28 -2.93 23.73
C ARG A 18 -2.76 -4.28 23.20
N GLU A 19 -1.98 -4.29 22.12
CA GLU A 19 -1.34 -5.51 21.60
C GLU A 19 -0.44 -6.17 22.65
N GLU A 20 0.39 -5.39 23.35
CA GLU A 20 1.26 -5.91 24.42
C GLU A 20 0.47 -6.42 25.63
N CYS A 21 -0.58 -5.72 26.05
CA CYS A 21 -1.46 -6.20 27.11
C CYS A 21 -2.13 -7.53 26.74
N ILE A 22 -2.52 -7.74 25.48
CA ILE A 22 -3.08 -9.02 25.02
C ILE A 22 -2.06 -10.15 25.16
N LYS A 23 -0.80 -9.92 24.81
CA LYS A 23 0.28 -10.93 24.95
C LYS A 23 0.51 -11.35 26.40
N ILE A 24 0.47 -10.38 27.32
CA ILE A 24 0.72 -10.61 28.76
C ILE A 24 -0.49 -11.27 29.42
N LEU A 25 -1.68 -10.68 29.23
CA LEU A 25 -2.89 -11.08 29.95
C LEU A 25 -3.57 -12.32 29.36
N LYS A 26 -3.27 -12.66 28.09
CA LYS A 26 -3.84 -13.79 27.35
C LYS A 26 -5.37 -13.89 27.54
N PRO A 27 -6.13 -12.82 27.27
CA PRO A 27 -7.57 -12.84 27.47
C PRO A 27 -8.21 -13.92 26.59
N PRO A 28 -9.31 -14.54 27.04
CA PRO A 28 -10.01 -15.53 26.22
C PRO A 28 -10.60 -14.85 24.98
N PHE A 29 -10.27 -15.37 23.80
CA PHE A 29 -10.90 -14.97 22.54
C PHE A 29 -12.11 -15.87 22.25
N LYS A 30 -13.24 -15.26 21.87
CA LYS A 30 -14.48 -15.98 21.56
C LYS A 30 -14.42 -16.69 20.21
N GLU A 31 -13.76 -16.07 19.24
CA GLU A 31 -13.71 -16.50 17.84
C GLU A 31 -12.27 -16.86 17.47
N LYS A 32 -12.08 -17.93 16.68
CA LYS A 32 -10.76 -18.27 16.11
C LYS A 32 -10.36 -17.30 14.99
N PHE A 33 -11.35 -16.80 14.25
CA PHE A 33 -11.16 -15.89 13.12
C PHE A 33 -12.14 -14.72 13.24
N SER A 34 -11.60 -13.51 13.30
CA SER A 34 -12.37 -12.27 13.34
C SER A 34 -12.05 -11.45 12.10
N PHE A 35 -12.98 -11.43 11.14
CA PHE A 35 -12.88 -10.65 9.92
C PHE A 35 -13.53 -9.27 10.07
N LEU A 36 -12.95 -8.27 9.43
CA LEU A 36 -13.49 -6.92 9.34
C LEU A 36 -13.13 -6.30 7.98
N PHE A 37 -14.08 -5.61 7.37
CA PHE A 37 -13.78 -4.63 6.33
C PHE A 37 -13.58 -3.25 6.95
N ILE A 38 -12.43 -2.63 6.69
CA ILE A 38 -12.22 -1.21 6.95
C ILE A 38 -12.50 -0.47 5.64
N THR A 39 -13.28 0.60 5.71
CA THR A 39 -13.72 1.40 4.57
C THR A 39 -13.66 2.88 4.94
N HIS A 40 -13.96 3.79 4.01
CA HIS A 40 -13.97 5.24 4.25
C HIS A 40 -12.62 5.82 4.67
N PHE A 41 -11.56 5.27 4.11
CA PHE A 41 -10.22 5.85 4.25
C PHE A 41 -10.10 7.19 3.51
N PRO A 42 -9.20 8.09 3.94
CA PRO A 42 -8.92 9.32 3.21
C PRO A 42 -8.33 8.99 1.83
N LEU A 43 -8.58 9.79 0.80
CA LEU A 43 -7.99 9.58 -0.53
C LEU A 43 -6.51 9.97 -0.55
N TYR A 44 -6.14 10.95 0.28
CA TYR A 44 -4.80 11.51 0.39
C TYR A 44 -4.29 11.43 1.83
N ILE A 45 -2.98 11.22 1.99
CA ILE A 45 -2.28 11.32 3.28
C ILE A 45 -1.22 12.41 3.13
N TRP A 46 -1.07 13.26 4.15
CA TRP A 46 -0.03 14.28 4.18
C TRP A 46 1.28 13.65 4.64
N ASP A 47 2.32 13.78 3.82
CA ASP A 47 3.69 13.45 4.20
C ASP A 47 4.34 14.69 4.83
N GLU A 48 4.67 14.61 6.12
CA GLU A 48 5.30 15.70 6.87
C GLU A 48 6.78 15.89 6.53
N GLU A 49 7.47 14.85 6.05
CA GLU A 49 8.89 14.89 5.69
C GLU A 49 9.07 15.53 4.31
N GLU A 50 8.34 15.01 3.32
CA GLU A 50 8.36 15.47 1.92
C GLU A 50 7.45 16.69 1.68
N LYS A 51 6.64 17.08 2.67
CA LYS A 51 5.70 18.22 2.63
C LYS A 51 4.79 18.20 1.41
N ARG A 52 4.23 17.02 1.11
CA ARG A 52 3.36 16.79 -0.06
C ARG A 52 2.25 15.81 0.26
N TRP A 53 1.21 15.81 -0.58
CA TRP A 53 0.16 14.81 -0.51
C TRP A 53 0.58 13.54 -1.23
N GLU A 54 0.37 12.40 -0.58
CA GLU A 54 0.55 11.07 -1.14
C GLU A 54 -0.80 10.35 -1.27
N PRO A 55 -0.95 9.41 -2.21
CA PRO A 55 -2.15 8.60 -2.27
C PRO A 55 -2.22 7.68 -1.06
N ALA A 56 -3.38 7.62 -0.38
CA ALA A 56 -3.55 6.73 0.77
C ALA A 56 -3.49 5.23 0.41
N HIS A 57 -3.82 4.88 -0.83
CA HIS A 57 -3.77 3.52 -1.36
C HIS A 57 -2.97 3.48 -2.67
N HIS A 58 -3.49 4.13 -3.72
CA HIS A 58 -2.78 4.35 -4.98
C HIS A 58 -3.45 5.51 -5.75
N PRO A 59 -2.79 6.13 -6.76
CA PRO A 59 -3.29 7.35 -7.40
C PRO A 59 -4.56 7.16 -8.27
N PHE A 60 -4.96 5.92 -8.55
CA PHE A 60 -6.13 5.60 -9.39
C PHE A 60 -7.43 5.34 -8.60
N THR A 61 -7.43 5.59 -7.28
CA THR A 61 -8.60 5.32 -6.43
C THR A 61 -9.66 6.38 -6.68
N MET A 62 -10.91 5.95 -6.86
CA MET A 62 -12.04 6.86 -7.03
C MET A 62 -12.39 7.54 -5.69
N PRO A 63 -12.66 8.85 -5.65
CA PRO A 63 -13.26 9.47 -4.46
C PRO A 63 -14.65 8.90 -4.19
N LEU A 64 -15.11 8.98 -2.94
CA LEU A 64 -16.43 8.49 -2.52
C LEU A 64 -17.53 9.16 -3.35
N ASN A 65 -17.47 10.48 -3.51
CA ASN A 65 -18.25 11.24 -4.48
C ASN A 65 -17.31 11.99 -5.42
N PRO A 66 -17.49 11.92 -6.75
CA PRO A 66 -16.64 12.63 -7.72
C PRO A 66 -16.46 14.12 -7.45
N GLU A 67 -17.52 14.80 -7.04
CA GLU A 67 -17.55 16.24 -6.73
C GLU A 67 -16.69 16.64 -5.52
N ASP A 68 -16.37 15.69 -4.63
CA ASP A 68 -15.50 15.95 -3.48
C ASP A 68 -14.08 16.32 -3.93
N ILE A 69 -13.70 16.06 -5.18
CA ILE A 69 -12.40 16.46 -5.72
C ILE A 69 -12.17 17.98 -5.68
N GLU A 70 -13.19 18.81 -5.51
CA GLU A 70 -13.00 20.26 -5.35
C GLU A 70 -12.64 20.66 -3.90
N LYS A 71 -12.77 19.74 -2.93
CA LYS A 71 -12.47 19.98 -1.50
C LYS A 71 -10.97 19.94 -1.21
N THR A 72 -10.62 20.27 0.04
CA THR A 72 -9.26 20.13 0.58
C THR A 72 -8.84 18.65 0.53
N PRO A 73 -7.61 18.29 0.14
CA PRO A 73 -7.19 16.89 0.06
C PRO A 73 -7.45 16.06 1.32
N SER A 74 -7.30 16.66 2.51
CA SER A 74 -7.58 16.02 3.81
C SER A 74 -9.04 15.63 4.05
N GLU A 75 -9.98 16.18 3.28
CA GLU A 75 -11.43 15.98 3.45
C GLU A 75 -12.00 14.96 2.46
N ILE A 76 -11.20 14.54 1.47
CA ILE A 76 -11.66 13.65 0.42
C ILE A 76 -11.54 12.21 0.89
N ILE A 77 -12.66 11.49 0.90
CA ILE A 77 -12.71 10.07 1.24
C ILE A 77 -12.58 9.25 -0.05
N GLY A 78 -11.77 8.20 -0.04
CA GLY A 78 -11.59 7.28 -1.17
C GLY A 78 -12.52 6.07 -1.10
N ARG A 79 -12.88 5.51 -2.26
CA ARG A 79 -13.58 4.21 -2.41
C ARG A 79 -12.60 3.05 -2.33
N HIS A 80 -11.77 3.01 -1.29
CA HIS A 80 -10.91 1.86 -1.01
C HIS A 80 -11.28 1.21 0.31
N TYR A 81 -10.87 -0.05 0.42
CA TYR A 81 -11.28 -0.95 1.47
C TYR A 81 -10.20 -1.99 1.74
N ASP A 82 -10.03 -2.31 3.01
CA ASP A 82 -9.10 -3.34 3.47
C ASP A 82 -9.88 -4.46 4.14
N LEU A 83 -9.50 -5.70 3.84
CA LEU A 83 -9.94 -6.89 4.55
C LEU A 83 -8.91 -7.24 5.63
N VAL A 84 -9.35 -7.24 6.88
CA VAL A 84 -8.53 -7.52 8.05
C VAL A 84 -8.99 -8.83 8.69
N LEU A 85 -8.02 -9.68 9.05
CA LEU A 85 -8.22 -10.91 9.81
C LEU A 85 -7.36 -10.87 11.07
N ASN A 86 -7.99 -10.98 12.25
CA ASN A 86 -7.31 -11.02 13.55
C ASN A 86 -6.34 -9.84 13.78
N GLY A 87 -6.68 -8.66 13.27
CA GLY A 87 -5.86 -7.45 13.38
C GLY A 87 -4.75 -7.31 12.33
N VAL A 88 -4.69 -8.23 11.36
CA VAL A 88 -3.73 -8.17 10.25
C VAL A 88 -4.46 -7.94 8.94
N GLU A 89 -4.01 -6.96 8.14
CA GLU A 89 -4.48 -6.77 6.78
C GLU A 89 -4.14 -8.00 5.92
N ILE A 90 -5.15 -8.63 5.31
CA ILE A 90 -5.00 -9.79 4.42
C ILE A 90 -5.39 -9.49 2.98
N GLY A 91 -5.91 -8.29 2.71
CA GLY A 91 -6.11 -7.81 1.36
C GLY A 91 -6.57 -6.37 1.34
N SER A 92 -6.32 -5.69 0.22
CA SER A 92 -6.67 -4.29 0.02
C SER A 92 -7.12 -4.08 -1.43
N GLY A 93 -8.08 -3.19 -1.61
CA GLY A 93 -8.72 -2.96 -2.90
C GLY A 93 -9.37 -1.59 -3.00
N SER A 94 -9.70 -1.19 -4.22
CA SER A 94 -10.45 0.04 -4.43
C SER A 94 -11.27 0.00 -5.71
N ILE A 95 -12.32 0.83 -5.72
CA ILE A 95 -12.99 1.21 -6.96
C ILE A 95 -12.06 2.16 -7.71
N ARG A 96 -11.76 1.81 -8.95
CA ARG A 96 -10.83 2.58 -9.78
C ARG A 96 -11.58 3.71 -10.45
N ASN A 97 -10.90 4.84 -10.57
CA ASN A 97 -11.41 5.94 -11.34
C ASN A 97 -11.36 5.58 -12.84
N HIS A 98 -12.48 5.80 -13.51
CA HIS A 98 -12.67 5.51 -14.93
C HIS A 98 -12.94 6.79 -15.76
N ASP A 99 -12.85 7.96 -15.13
CA ASP A 99 -13.01 9.27 -15.78
C ASP A 99 -11.65 9.95 -15.93
N ALA A 100 -11.27 10.32 -17.16
CA ALA A 100 -9.96 10.89 -17.46
C ALA A 100 -9.74 12.27 -16.82
N ASP A 101 -10.78 13.11 -16.77
CA ASP A 101 -10.68 14.47 -16.23
C ASP A 101 -10.58 14.43 -14.70
N LEU A 102 -11.35 13.54 -14.07
CA LEU A 102 -11.24 13.26 -12.64
C LEU A 102 -9.86 12.70 -12.29
N GLN A 103 -9.30 11.79 -13.12
CA GLN A 103 -7.97 11.23 -12.89
C GLN A 103 -6.91 12.32 -12.93
N LYS A 104 -7.02 13.22 -13.90
CA LYS A 104 -6.12 14.36 -14.05
C LYS A 104 -6.19 15.29 -12.83
N LYS A 105 -7.38 15.58 -12.31
CA LYS A 105 -7.55 16.37 -11.07
C LYS A 105 -6.93 15.67 -9.86
N ILE A 106 -7.11 14.35 -9.74
CA ILE A 106 -6.52 13.56 -8.65
C ILE A 106 -4.99 13.67 -8.68
N LEU A 107 -4.36 13.49 -9.84
CA LEU A 107 -2.91 13.62 -10.03
C LEU A 107 -2.41 15.03 -9.76
N LYS A 108 -3.15 16.08 -10.17
CA LYS A 108 -2.80 17.46 -9.85
C LYS A 108 -2.76 17.73 -8.34
N LYS A 109 -3.68 17.16 -7.56
CA LYS A 109 -3.64 17.27 -6.08
C LYS A 109 -2.44 16.56 -5.44
N LEU A 110 -1.89 15.54 -6.10
CA LEU A 110 -0.64 14.88 -5.70
C LEU A 110 0.62 15.68 -6.09
N GLY A 111 0.45 16.84 -6.73
CA GLY A 111 1.55 17.73 -7.10
C GLY A 111 2.16 17.46 -8.48
N TYR A 112 1.58 16.58 -9.29
CA TYR A 112 2.07 16.36 -10.65
C TYR A 112 1.74 17.54 -11.57
N SER A 113 2.73 17.98 -12.34
CA SER A 113 2.54 18.96 -13.41
C SER A 113 1.81 18.35 -14.62
N ASP A 114 1.24 19.19 -15.50
CA ASP A 114 0.57 18.71 -16.72
C ASP A 114 1.53 17.90 -17.62
N GLU A 115 2.80 18.29 -17.70
CA GLU A 115 3.83 17.58 -18.47
C GLU A 115 4.15 16.20 -17.86
N GLU A 116 4.30 16.13 -16.53
CA GLU A 116 4.53 14.85 -15.86
C GLU A 116 3.34 13.90 -15.98
N ILE A 117 2.12 14.44 -15.92
CA ILE A 117 0.90 13.65 -16.09
C ILE A 117 0.89 13.02 -17.48
N GLU A 118 1.20 13.79 -18.52
CA GLU A 118 1.25 13.27 -19.88
C GLU A 118 2.36 12.22 -20.04
N ASN A 119 3.57 12.53 -19.59
CA ASN A 119 4.73 11.65 -19.75
C ASN A 119 4.60 10.32 -18.98
N LYS A 120 4.02 10.36 -17.77
CA LYS A 120 3.92 9.17 -16.89
C LYS A 120 2.60 8.42 -17.04
N PHE A 121 1.51 9.12 -17.33
CA PHE A 121 0.14 8.58 -17.28
C PHE A 121 -0.70 8.86 -18.54
N GLY A 122 -0.14 9.49 -19.58
CA GLY A 122 -0.88 9.84 -20.82
C GLY A 122 -1.59 8.65 -21.45
N PHE A 123 -0.90 7.50 -21.55
CA PHE A 123 -1.48 6.26 -22.09
C PHE A 123 -2.73 5.82 -21.30
N LEU A 124 -2.73 5.97 -19.98
CA LEU A 124 -3.84 5.59 -19.12
C LEU A 124 -5.01 6.58 -19.32
N LEU A 125 -4.72 7.88 -19.31
CA LEU A 125 -5.73 8.92 -19.52
C LEU A 125 -6.39 8.79 -20.89
N GLU A 126 -5.62 8.47 -21.92
CA GLU A 126 -6.14 8.16 -23.25
C GLU A 126 -7.06 6.93 -23.22
N ALA A 127 -6.63 5.83 -22.58
CA ALA A 127 -7.46 4.63 -22.45
C ALA A 127 -8.80 4.92 -21.73
N LEU A 128 -8.80 5.77 -20.69
CA LEU A 128 -10.03 6.16 -19.99
C LEU A 128 -11.02 6.90 -20.92
N ARG A 129 -10.54 7.71 -21.86
CA ARG A 129 -11.38 8.46 -22.81
C ARG A 129 -12.11 7.56 -23.81
N TYR A 130 -11.60 6.36 -24.08
CA TYR A 130 -12.25 5.39 -24.99
C TYR A 130 -13.35 4.55 -24.32
N GLY A 131 -13.88 5.00 -23.17
CA GLY A 131 -15.04 4.36 -22.52
C GLY A 131 -14.64 3.24 -21.57
N ALA A 132 -13.63 3.47 -20.72
CA ALA A 132 -13.31 2.55 -19.64
C ALA A 132 -14.54 2.34 -18.73
N PRO A 133 -14.98 1.09 -18.49
CA PRO A 133 -16.15 0.84 -17.66
C PRO A 133 -15.84 1.13 -16.18
N PRO A 134 -16.86 1.33 -15.33
CA PRO A 134 -16.69 1.26 -13.88
C PRO A 134 -16.06 -0.07 -13.49
N HIS A 135 -14.91 -0.02 -12.80
CA HIS A 135 -14.15 -1.20 -12.43
C HIS A 135 -13.54 -1.04 -11.03
N GLY A 136 -13.23 -2.17 -10.42
CA GLY A 136 -12.67 -2.25 -9.09
C GLY A 136 -11.96 -3.58 -8.91
N GLY A 137 -11.13 -3.68 -7.88
CA GLY A 137 -10.39 -4.91 -7.63
C GLY A 137 -9.95 -5.00 -6.18
N ILE A 138 -9.40 -6.16 -5.85
CA ILE A 138 -8.78 -6.44 -4.56
C ILE A 138 -7.58 -7.33 -4.81
N ALA A 139 -6.50 -7.09 -4.07
CA ALA A 139 -5.35 -7.98 -4.00
C ALA A 139 -5.33 -8.63 -2.63
N LEU A 140 -5.17 -9.95 -2.58
CA LEU A 140 -5.08 -10.71 -1.34
C LEU A 140 -3.62 -11.08 -1.06
N GLY A 141 -3.19 -10.89 0.18
CA GLY A 141 -1.91 -11.37 0.67
C GLY A 141 -1.97 -12.88 0.91
N PHE A 142 -1.85 -13.67 -0.16
CA PHE A 142 -2.05 -15.12 -0.10
C PHE A 142 -1.12 -15.81 0.91
N ASP A 143 0.18 -15.48 0.93
CA ASP A 143 1.14 -16.06 1.87
C ASP A 143 0.75 -15.75 3.33
N ARG A 144 0.26 -14.54 3.56
CA ARG A 144 -0.20 -14.11 4.88
C ARG A 144 -1.46 -14.87 5.31
N ILE A 145 -2.40 -15.07 4.39
CA ILE A 145 -3.59 -15.89 4.65
C ILE A 145 -3.16 -17.33 4.99
N ALA A 146 -2.28 -17.92 4.19
CA ALA A 146 -1.78 -19.27 4.43
C ALA A 146 -1.08 -19.39 5.80
N ALA A 147 -0.22 -18.44 6.15
CA ALA A 147 0.46 -18.43 7.44
C ALA A 147 -0.53 -18.35 8.62
N ILE A 148 -1.54 -17.47 8.54
CA ILE A 148 -2.58 -17.35 9.58
C ILE A 148 -3.39 -18.64 9.71
N LEU A 149 -3.79 -19.27 8.60
CA LEU A 149 -4.56 -20.51 8.61
C LEU A 149 -3.79 -21.68 9.22
N LEU A 150 -2.47 -21.71 9.02
CA LEU A 150 -1.55 -22.71 9.59
C LEU A 150 -1.06 -22.36 11.00
N GLY A 151 -1.39 -21.17 11.51
CA GLY A 151 -0.93 -20.71 12.84
C GLY A 151 0.56 -20.39 12.89
N LEU A 152 1.15 -19.97 11.77
CA LEU A 152 2.56 -19.64 11.63
C LEU A 152 2.78 -18.14 11.87
N GLU A 153 3.90 -17.78 12.51
CA GLU A 153 4.23 -16.39 12.83
C GLU A 153 4.83 -15.63 11.64
N THR A 154 5.33 -16.35 10.63
CA THR A 154 6.04 -15.77 9.49
C THR A 154 5.57 -16.37 8.17
N ILE A 155 5.48 -15.53 7.14
CA ILE A 155 5.18 -15.97 5.77
C ILE A 155 6.30 -16.83 5.18
N ARG A 156 7.51 -16.79 5.76
CA ARG A 156 8.63 -17.61 5.27
C ARG A 156 8.35 -19.12 5.36
N ASP A 157 7.52 -19.51 6.33
CA ASP A 157 7.20 -20.92 6.57
C ASP A 157 6.16 -21.47 5.59
N VAL A 158 5.54 -20.62 4.76
CA VAL A 158 4.64 -21.02 3.67
C VAL A 158 5.25 -20.83 2.28
N ILE A 159 6.49 -20.33 2.21
CA ILE A 159 7.22 -20.10 0.96
C ILE A 159 8.35 -21.14 0.88
N PRO A 160 8.42 -21.99 -0.15
CA PRO A 160 9.45 -23.04 -0.22
C PRO A 160 10.90 -22.53 -0.18
N PHE A 161 11.19 -21.41 -0.85
CA PHE A 161 12.53 -20.80 -0.92
C PHE A 161 12.49 -19.31 -0.55
N PRO A 162 12.24 -18.98 0.73
CA PRO A 162 12.02 -17.61 1.17
C PRO A 162 13.31 -16.80 1.10
N LYS A 163 13.17 -15.47 1.02
CA LYS A 163 14.29 -14.53 1.04
C LYS A 163 14.51 -13.96 2.44
N THR A 164 15.76 -13.58 2.72
CA THR A 164 16.12 -12.87 3.95
C THR A 164 15.52 -11.46 3.98
N THR A 165 15.58 -10.76 5.11
CA THR A 165 15.11 -9.37 5.21
C THR A 165 15.90 -8.41 4.32
N LYS A 166 17.12 -8.80 3.94
CA LYS A 166 17.98 -8.06 3.00
C LYS A 166 17.78 -8.50 1.54
N GLY A 167 16.79 -9.34 1.23
CA GLY A 167 16.50 -9.80 -0.13
C GLY A 167 17.36 -10.97 -0.64
N TYR A 168 18.31 -11.47 0.16
CA TYR A 168 19.15 -12.61 -0.26
C TYR A 168 18.39 -13.93 -0.31
N ALA A 169 18.67 -14.70 -1.36
CA ALA A 169 18.23 -16.05 -1.65
C ALA A 169 19.35 -17.03 -1.25
N LEU A 170 19.38 -17.43 0.02
CA LEU A 170 20.52 -18.19 0.56
C LEU A 170 20.66 -19.60 -0.05
N PHE A 171 19.54 -20.21 -0.45
CA PHE A 171 19.53 -21.53 -1.09
C PHE A 171 20.11 -21.45 -2.51
N GLU A 172 19.77 -20.41 -3.25
CA GLU A 172 20.17 -20.19 -4.64
C GLU A 172 21.53 -19.47 -4.77
N GLY A 173 22.01 -18.84 -3.70
CA GLY A 173 23.20 -17.98 -3.74
C GLY A 173 22.96 -16.65 -4.47
N ALA A 174 21.74 -16.09 -4.39
CA ALA A 174 21.37 -14.85 -5.11
C ALA A 174 21.13 -13.64 -4.16
N PRO A 175 21.31 -12.39 -4.62
CA PRO A 175 21.92 -12.01 -5.90
C PRO A 175 23.38 -12.45 -6.00
N SER A 176 23.86 -12.62 -7.24
CA SER A 176 25.21 -13.07 -7.55
C SER A 176 25.92 -12.08 -8.47
N PHE A 177 27.20 -12.31 -8.71
CA PHE A 177 27.97 -11.59 -9.72
C PHE A 177 27.37 -11.77 -11.13
N VAL A 178 27.46 -10.72 -11.94
CA VAL A 178 27.06 -10.68 -13.36
C VAL A 178 28.30 -10.36 -14.17
N ASN A 179 28.49 -11.01 -15.32
CA ASN A 179 29.69 -10.79 -16.12
C ASN A 179 29.60 -9.47 -16.91
N GLU A 180 30.77 -8.92 -17.28
CA GLU A 180 30.87 -7.65 -18.01
C GLU A 180 30.24 -7.69 -19.41
N GLU A 181 30.17 -8.86 -20.04
CA GLU A 181 29.54 -9.01 -21.36
C GLU A 181 28.04 -8.76 -21.29
N GLN A 182 27.36 -9.35 -20.30
CA GLN A 182 25.94 -9.13 -20.03
C GLN A 182 25.65 -7.66 -19.71
N LEU A 183 26.51 -6.99 -18.94
CA LEU A 183 26.37 -5.57 -18.63
C LEU A 183 26.48 -4.71 -19.90
N ARG A 184 27.45 -5.01 -20.77
CA ARG A 184 27.62 -4.32 -22.06
C ARG A 184 26.43 -4.50 -22.99
N ASP A 185 25.91 -5.73 -23.09
CA ASP A 185 24.75 -6.04 -23.94
C ASP A 185 23.50 -5.26 -23.49
N LEU A 186 23.33 -5.12 -22.18
CA LEU A 186 22.25 -4.34 -21.56
C LEU A 186 22.53 -2.84 -21.51
N LYS A 187 23.73 -2.38 -21.91
CA LYS A 187 24.19 -0.99 -21.86
C LYS A 187 24.09 -0.37 -20.46
N ILE A 188 24.39 -1.16 -19.44
CA ILE A 188 24.44 -0.75 -18.04
C ILE A 188 25.84 -0.98 -17.48
N PHE A 189 26.19 -0.30 -16.40
CA PHE A 189 27.45 -0.50 -15.69
C PHE A 189 27.23 -0.45 -14.18
N ILE A 190 28.07 -1.14 -13.42
CA ILE A 190 28.05 -1.07 -11.97
C ILE A 190 28.88 0.15 -11.55
N LYS A 191 28.24 1.10 -10.85
CA LYS A 191 28.96 2.22 -10.24
C LYS A 191 29.61 1.72 -8.95
N HIS A 192 30.93 1.69 -8.90
CA HIS A 192 31.67 1.54 -7.65
C HIS A 192 31.67 2.91 -6.95
N GLU A 193 31.28 2.96 -5.68
CA GLU A 193 31.55 4.14 -4.85
C GLU A 193 33.07 4.20 -4.65
N GLU A 194 33.70 5.30 -5.05
CA GLU A 194 35.06 5.63 -4.64
C GLU A 194 35.01 6.06 -3.16
N ASP A 195 35.98 5.58 -2.35
CA ASP A 195 36.15 5.93 -0.93
C ASP A 195 36.28 7.45 -0.68
#